data_AF-A0AAE3QSM4-F1
#
_entry.id   AF-A0AAE3QSM4-F1
#
_cell.length_a   1.000
_cell.length_b   1.000
_cell.length_c   1.000
_cell.angle_alpha   90.00
_cell.angle_beta   90.00
_cell.angle_gamma   90.00
#
_symmetry.space_group_name_H-M   'P 1'
#
loop_
_entity.id
_entity.type
_entity.pdbx_description
1 polymer ?
#
loop_
_entity_poly.entity_id
_entity_poly.type
_entity_poly.pdbx_seq_one_letter_code
_entity_poly.pdbx_strand_id
1 'polypeptide(L)'
;MKSSVKFIYYFFAFLWLVSLLACPFFTFFPSAISCELPWFNISNVIVDQKGNTYIGLPFYGRVQSYDKEGNFRKQWHIGHGNGGSFRLILSPNQYIEVATAQGRSLNTFDSKGKLIKVKHNTDLFHRLYDKRTHPFVDRNKNEYGIKDKFLIPKIFRESPSGKEELVVIMPWYLFFVDPSYTFCFLVVSGLMQWVNNKKKEKEVI
;
A
#
# COMPACT_ATOMS: atom_id res chain seq x y z
N MET A 1 23.80 25.90 19.18
CA MET A 1 22.47 25.92 18.53
C MET A 1 22.45 26.40 17.07
N LYS A 2 23.25 27.40 16.63
CA LYS A 2 23.27 27.88 15.24
C LYS A 2 23.75 26.86 14.18
N SER A 3 24.65 25.94 14.55
CA SER A 3 25.18 24.91 13.64
C SER A 3 24.12 23.84 13.29
N SER A 4 23.30 23.46 14.27
CA SER A 4 22.31 22.38 14.15
C SER A 4 21.20 22.68 13.14
N VAL A 5 20.73 23.94 13.06
CA VAL A 5 19.64 24.33 12.13
C VAL A 5 20.12 24.35 10.68
N LYS A 6 21.36 24.80 10.43
CA LYS A 6 21.98 24.75 9.09
C LYS A 6 22.14 23.32 8.62
N PHE A 7 22.64 22.45 9.50
CA PHE A 7 22.78 21.03 9.19
C PHE A 7 21.45 20.39 8.79
N ILE A 8 20.38 20.64 9.55
CA ILE A 8 19.05 20.10 9.25
C ILE A 8 18.51 20.60 7.90
N TYR A 9 18.69 21.88 7.58
CA TYR A 9 18.31 22.44 6.28
C TYR A 9 19.07 21.75 5.13
N TYR A 10 20.41 21.67 5.19
CA TYR A 10 21.20 21.03 4.14
C TYR A 10 20.87 19.55 3.99
N PHE A 11 20.55 18.88 5.11
CA PHE A 11 20.11 17.49 5.10
C PHE A 11 18.79 17.32 4.33
N PHE A 12 17.76 18.14 4.60
CA PHE A 12 16.50 18.07 3.85
C PHE A 12 16.64 18.52 2.39
N ALA A 13 17.50 19.50 2.10
CA ALA A 13 17.81 19.88 0.72
C ALA A 13 18.52 18.74 -0.06
N PHE A 14 19.39 17.99 0.62
CA PHE A 14 20.01 16.79 0.06
C PHE A 14 18.98 15.68 -0.18
N LEU A 15 18.10 15.40 0.78
CA LEU A 15 17.02 14.42 0.60
C LEU A 15 16.07 14.81 -0.54
N TRP A 16 15.76 16.10 -0.68
CA TRP A 16 15.01 16.62 -1.82
C TRP A 16 15.72 16.34 -3.15
N LEU A 17 17.02 16.63 -3.26
CA LEU A 17 17.79 16.38 -4.48
C LEU A 17 17.87 14.88 -4.81
N VAL A 18 18.13 14.03 -3.81
CA VAL A 18 18.13 12.57 -3.98
C VAL A 18 16.78 12.09 -4.50
N SER A 19 15.68 12.56 -3.91
CA SER A 19 14.33 12.20 -4.32
C SER A 19 13.99 12.71 -5.73
N LEU A 20 14.38 13.96 -6.05
CA LEU A 20 14.18 14.56 -7.36
C LEU A 20 14.91 13.78 -8.47
N LEU A 21 16.13 13.33 -8.20
CA LEU A 21 16.91 12.53 -9.14
C LEU A 21 16.45 11.06 -9.21
N ALA A 22 15.90 10.54 -8.11
CA ALA A 22 15.32 9.20 -8.08
C ALA A 22 14.01 9.13 -8.88
N CYS A 23 13.12 10.11 -8.75
CA CYS A 23 11.77 10.09 -9.34
C CYS A 23 11.73 9.73 -10.84
N PRO A 24 12.56 10.31 -11.74
CA PRO A 24 12.62 9.92 -13.15
C PRO A 24 13.00 8.45 -13.36
N PHE A 25 13.90 7.90 -12.53
CA PHE A 25 14.26 6.49 -12.62
C PHE A 25 13.03 5.59 -12.45
N PHE A 26 12.11 5.95 -11.55
CA PHE A 26 10.93 5.16 -11.25
C PHE A 26 9.78 5.35 -12.23
N THR A 27 9.74 6.46 -12.97
CA THR A 27 8.84 6.58 -14.14
C THR A 27 9.29 5.68 -15.30
N PHE A 28 10.61 5.49 -15.48
CA PHE A 28 11.16 4.52 -16.44
C PHE A 28 11.10 3.05 -15.97
N PHE A 29 11.02 2.80 -14.66
CA PHE A 29 10.87 1.45 -14.07
C PHE A 29 9.62 1.30 -13.19
N PRO A 30 8.41 1.19 -13.80
CA PRO A 30 7.14 1.12 -13.07
C PRO A 30 7.02 -0.10 -12.14
N SER A 31 7.81 -1.14 -12.39
CA SER A 31 7.84 -2.37 -11.58
C SER A 31 8.29 -2.11 -10.14
N ALA A 32 9.04 -1.05 -9.87
CA ALA A 32 9.47 -0.72 -8.53
C ALA A 32 8.33 -0.21 -7.62
N ILE A 33 7.29 0.41 -8.20
CA ILE A 33 6.10 0.92 -7.48
C ILE A 33 5.00 -0.17 -7.37
N SER A 34 5.26 -1.36 -7.94
CA SER A 34 4.29 -2.46 -7.98
C SER A 34 3.93 -3.05 -6.61
N CYS A 35 4.73 -2.78 -5.58
CA CYS A 35 4.56 -3.27 -4.22
C CYS A 35 4.03 -2.20 -3.23
N GLU A 36 3.70 -1.01 -3.71
CA GLU A 36 3.21 0.09 -2.87
C GLU A 36 1.88 -0.28 -2.20
N LEU A 37 1.77 0.01 -0.90
CA LEU A 37 0.56 -0.21 -0.12
C LEU A 37 -0.24 1.10 0.01
N PRO A 38 -1.58 1.07 -0.09
CA PRO A 38 -2.39 2.26 0.09
C PRO A 38 -2.39 2.70 1.55
N TRP A 39 -2.63 3.99 1.76
CA TRP A 39 -2.63 4.57 3.09
C TRP A 39 -3.90 4.22 3.87
N PHE A 40 -5.05 4.09 3.19
CA PHE A 40 -6.36 3.96 3.87
C PHE A 40 -7.30 2.88 3.32
N ASN A 41 -7.13 2.39 2.08
CA ASN A 41 -8.19 1.62 1.42
C ASN A 41 -7.70 0.27 0.88
N ILE A 42 -7.79 -0.76 1.71
CA ILE A 42 -7.71 -2.17 1.29
C ILE A 42 -9.10 -2.79 1.37
N SER A 43 -9.43 -3.70 0.45
CA SER A 43 -10.74 -4.35 0.44
C SER A 43 -10.83 -5.48 1.45
N ASN A 44 -9.90 -6.43 1.36
CA ASN A 44 -9.68 -7.50 2.30
C ASN A 44 -8.36 -8.23 2.04
N VAL A 45 -7.98 -9.08 2.98
CA VAL A 45 -6.81 -9.98 2.91
C VAL A 45 -7.31 -11.43 2.90
N ILE A 46 -6.70 -12.27 2.09
CA ILE A 46 -6.91 -13.73 2.11
C ILE A 46 -5.56 -14.44 2.18
N VAL A 47 -5.53 -15.61 2.83
CA VAL A 47 -4.31 -16.43 2.97
C VAL A 47 -4.58 -17.82 2.43
N ASP A 48 -3.72 -18.30 1.54
CA ASP A 48 -3.83 -19.66 1.01
C ASP A 48 -3.33 -20.73 2.01
N GLN A 49 -3.53 -22.00 1.68
CA GLN A 49 -3.09 -23.12 2.52
C GLN A 49 -1.56 -23.23 2.64
N LYS A 50 -0.79 -22.54 1.80
CA LYS A 50 0.67 -22.48 1.84
C LYS A 50 1.18 -21.29 2.65
N GLY A 51 0.29 -20.44 3.17
CA GLY A 51 0.61 -19.22 3.89
C GLY A 51 0.91 -18.00 3.01
N ASN A 52 0.70 -18.09 1.69
CA ASN A 52 0.82 -16.91 0.82
C ASN A 52 -0.36 -15.98 1.07
N THR A 53 -0.06 -14.68 1.14
CA THR A 53 -1.05 -13.64 1.44
C THR A 53 -1.41 -12.87 0.18
N TYR A 54 -2.70 -12.63 -0.02
CA TYR A 54 -3.21 -11.82 -1.13
C TYR A 54 -4.03 -10.66 -0.60
N ILE A 55 -3.76 -9.48 -1.15
CA ILE A 55 -4.26 -8.21 -0.64
C ILE A 55 -4.96 -7.47 -1.76
N GLY A 56 -6.24 -7.17 -1.54
CA GLY A 56 -7.06 -6.45 -2.50
C GLY A 56 -6.91 -4.96 -2.31
N LEU A 57 -6.46 -4.27 -3.37
CA LEU A 57 -6.21 -2.83 -3.36
C LEU A 57 -7.19 -2.12 -4.30
N PRO A 58 -8.41 -1.78 -3.83
CA PRO A 58 -9.47 -1.19 -4.65
C PRO A 58 -9.10 0.16 -5.24
N PHE A 59 -8.35 1.00 -4.52
CA PHE A 59 -7.91 2.30 -5.01
C PHE A 59 -7.06 2.18 -6.29
N TYR A 60 -6.16 1.20 -6.33
CA TYR A 60 -5.28 0.94 -7.47
C TYR A 60 -5.87 -0.06 -8.48
N GLY A 61 -7.07 -0.62 -8.22
CA GLY A 61 -7.67 -1.65 -9.09
C GLY A 61 -6.79 -2.90 -9.27
N ARG A 62 -6.02 -3.28 -8.24
CA ARG A 62 -5.05 -4.39 -8.30
C ARG A 62 -5.15 -5.34 -7.13
N VAL A 63 -4.66 -6.56 -7.33
CA VAL A 63 -4.38 -7.52 -6.26
C VAL A 63 -2.88 -7.69 -6.16
N GLN A 64 -2.35 -7.66 -4.94
CA GLN A 64 -0.95 -7.97 -4.65
C GLN A 64 -0.84 -9.32 -3.94
N SER A 65 0.24 -10.04 -4.21
CA SER A 65 0.56 -11.34 -3.63
C SER A 65 1.91 -11.31 -2.94
N TYR A 66 1.96 -11.97 -1.78
CA TYR A 66 3.12 -12.04 -0.91
C TYR A 66 3.37 -13.50 -0.52
N ASP A 67 4.62 -13.87 -0.34
CA ASP A 67 4.96 -15.17 0.27
C ASP A 67 4.64 -15.17 1.78
N LYS A 68 4.89 -16.32 2.43
CA LYS A 68 4.63 -16.49 3.86
C LYS A 68 5.58 -15.66 4.74
N GLU A 69 6.69 -15.22 4.19
CA GLU A 69 7.67 -14.33 4.81
C GLU A 69 7.31 -12.83 4.63
N GLY A 70 6.30 -12.51 3.83
CA GLY A 70 5.85 -11.15 3.56
C GLY A 70 6.56 -10.45 2.41
N ASN A 71 7.36 -11.16 1.61
CA ASN A 71 8.00 -10.60 0.43
C ASN A 71 7.00 -10.47 -0.72
N PHE A 72 7.04 -9.32 -1.39
CA PHE A 72 6.22 -9.08 -2.57
C PHE A 72 6.60 -10.05 -3.70
N ARG A 73 5.60 -10.77 -4.22
CA ARG A 73 5.79 -11.68 -5.34
C ARG A 73 5.35 -11.05 -6.64
N LYS A 74 4.11 -10.56 -6.68
CA LYS A 74 3.49 -10.07 -7.91
C LYS A 74 2.23 -9.27 -7.65
N GLN A 75 1.90 -8.40 -8.58
CA GLN A 75 0.60 -7.75 -8.70
C GLN A 75 -0.08 -8.06 -10.04
N TRP A 76 -1.41 -7.94 -10.08
CA TRP A 76 -2.16 -7.93 -11.32
C TRP A 76 -3.39 -7.02 -11.21
N HIS A 77 -3.80 -6.47 -12.34
CA HIS A 77 -5.00 -5.63 -12.43
C HIS A 77 -6.23 -6.50 -12.69
N ILE A 78 -7.36 -6.07 -12.14
CA ILE A 78 -8.62 -6.83 -12.22
C ILE A 78 -9.51 -6.41 -13.40
N GLY A 79 -8.97 -5.65 -14.35
CA GLY A 79 -9.59 -5.44 -15.68
C GLY A 79 -10.67 -4.35 -15.76
N HIS A 80 -10.87 -3.55 -14.70
CA HIS A 80 -11.70 -2.34 -14.75
C HIS A 80 -10.75 -1.17 -14.46
N GLY A 81 -10.45 -0.37 -15.49
CA GLY A 81 -9.50 0.73 -15.40
C GLY A 81 -9.79 1.63 -14.20
N ASN A 82 -8.72 1.99 -13.48
CA ASN A 82 -8.69 2.93 -12.36
C ASN A 82 -9.87 2.88 -11.38
N GLY A 83 -9.76 1.96 -10.43
CA GLY A 83 -10.53 2.02 -9.19
C GLY A 83 -11.89 1.33 -9.26
N GLY A 84 -12.24 0.68 -8.16
CA GLY A 84 -13.54 0.03 -8.00
C GLY A 84 -13.57 -0.85 -6.75
N SER A 85 -14.73 -0.96 -6.11
CA SER A 85 -14.90 -1.85 -4.97
C SER A 85 -14.93 -3.29 -5.43
N PHE A 86 -14.11 -4.14 -4.81
CA PHE A 86 -14.12 -5.58 -5.01
C PHE A 86 -13.82 -6.32 -3.71
N ARG A 87 -14.01 -7.64 -3.72
CA ARG A 87 -13.68 -8.55 -2.62
C ARG A 87 -12.93 -9.76 -3.14
N LEU A 88 -11.96 -10.24 -2.36
CA LEU A 88 -11.20 -11.45 -2.62
C LEU A 88 -11.77 -12.63 -1.86
N ILE A 89 -11.82 -13.79 -2.50
CA ILE A 89 -12.20 -15.07 -1.92
C ILE A 89 -11.26 -16.16 -2.44
N LEU A 90 -11.02 -17.19 -1.65
CA LEU A 90 -10.38 -18.40 -2.13
C LEU A 90 -11.42 -19.45 -2.50
N SER A 91 -11.32 -19.93 -3.72
CA SER A 91 -12.03 -21.12 -4.19
C SER A 91 -11.58 -22.36 -3.40
N PRO A 92 -12.39 -23.44 -3.30
CA PRO A 92 -11.94 -24.71 -2.71
C PRO A 92 -10.65 -25.26 -3.34
N ASN A 93 -10.45 -24.98 -4.63
CA ASN A 93 -9.25 -25.37 -5.39
C ASN A 93 -8.08 -24.36 -5.24
N GLN A 94 -8.15 -23.45 -4.28
CA GLN A 94 -7.13 -22.43 -4.01
C GLN A 94 -6.90 -21.42 -5.15
N TYR A 95 -7.88 -21.25 -6.04
CA TYR A 95 -7.92 -20.14 -6.98
C TYR A 95 -8.37 -18.85 -6.30
N ILE A 96 -7.85 -17.73 -6.77
CA ILE A 96 -8.16 -16.41 -6.24
C ILE A 96 -9.37 -15.88 -7.01
N GLU A 97 -10.50 -15.77 -6.33
CA GLU A 97 -11.73 -15.26 -6.90
C GLU A 97 -11.94 -13.81 -6.48
N VAL A 98 -12.09 -12.94 -7.48
CA VAL A 98 -12.31 -11.51 -7.28
C VAL A 98 -13.74 -11.18 -7.67
N ALA A 99 -14.56 -10.87 -6.68
CA ALA A 99 -15.93 -10.39 -6.88
C ALA A 99 -15.92 -8.87 -7.03
N THR A 100 -16.28 -8.37 -8.21
CA THR A 100 -16.31 -6.93 -8.50
C THR A 100 -17.70 -6.35 -8.26
N ALA A 101 -17.76 -5.16 -7.65
CA ALA A 101 -19.02 -4.40 -7.53
C ALA A 101 -19.43 -3.87 -8.91
N GLN A 102 -18.50 -3.17 -9.55
CA GLN A 102 -18.63 -2.68 -10.92
C GLN A 102 -18.48 -3.84 -11.89
N GLY A 103 -19.39 -3.95 -12.87
CA GLY A 103 -19.41 -5.07 -13.81
C GLY A 103 -20.05 -6.36 -13.29
N ARG A 104 -20.40 -6.43 -11.99
CA ARG A 104 -21.09 -7.56 -11.34
C ARG A 104 -20.49 -8.91 -11.76
N SER A 105 -19.17 -9.04 -11.61
CA SER A 105 -18.42 -10.17 -12.16
C SER A 105 -17.63 -10.91 -11.08
N LEU A 106 -17.36 -12.18 -11.36
CA LEU A 106 -16.46 -13.02 -10.58
C LEU A 106 -15.31 -13.46 -11.47
N ASN A 107 -14.13 -12.90 -11.20
CA ASN A 107 -12.91 -13.16 -11.95
C ASN A 107 -12.05 -14.15 -11.17
N THR A 108 -11.78 -15.31 -11.76
CA THR A 108 -10.98 -16.38 -11.15
C THR A 108 -9.56 -16.33 -11.70
N PHE A 109 -8.59 -16.19 -10.80
CA PHE A 109 -7.17 -16.13 -11.11
C PHE A 109 -6.42 -17.32 -10.51
N ASP A 110 -5.33 -17.73 -11.17
CA ASP A 110 -4.35 -18.63 -10.57
C ASP A 110 -3.46 -17.93 -9.53
N SER A 111 -2.67 -18.72 -8.80
CA SER A 111 -1.69 -18.21 -7.83
C SER A 111 -0.58 -17.35 -8.45
N LYS A 112 -0.46 -17.32 -9.79
CA LYS A 112 0.48 -16.51 -10.56
C LYS A 112 -0.16 -15.24 -11.14
N GLY A 113 -1.43 -14.97 -10.82
CA GLY A 113 -2.21 -13.82 -11.29
C GLY A 113 -2.72 -13.93 -12.73
N LYS A 114 -2.72 -15.11 -13.35
CA LYS A 114 -3.31 -15.33 -14.67
C LYS A 114 -4.82 -15.51 -14.53
N LEU A 115 -5.59 -14.74 -15.29
CA LEU A 115 -7.05 -14.90 -15.37
C LEU A 115 -7.39 -16.23 -16.05
N ILE A 116 -8.19 -17.05 -15.38
CA ILE A 116 -8.66 -18.36 -15.87
C ILE A 116 -10.09 -18.25 -16.37
N LYS A 117 -10.95 -17.60 -15.59
CA LYS A 117 -12.40 -17.59 -15.84
C LYS A 117 -13.00 -16.26 -15.41
N VAL A 118 -13.99 -15.81 -16.17
CA VAL A 118 -14.85 -14.68 -15.82
C VAL A 118 -16.29 -15.17 -15.80
N LYS A 119 -17.02 -14.87 -14.73
CA LYS A 119 -18.47 -15.10 -14.65
C LYS A 119 -19.16 -13.75 -14.49
N HIS A 120 -20.02 -13.39 -15.43
CA HIS A 120 -20.78 -12.15 -15.40
C HIS A 120 -22.09 -12.30 -14.61
N ASN A 121 -22.75 -11.16 -14.35
CA ASN A 121 -24.05 -11.03 -13.69
C ASN A 121 -24.16 -11.79 -12.36
N THR A 122 -23.21 -11.52 -11.46
CA THR A 122 -23.10 -12.17 -10.16
C THR A 122 -23.23 -11.13 -9.04
N ASP A 123 -24.21 -11.32 -8.15
CA ASP A 123 -24.44 -10.52 -6.93
C ASP A 123 -23.52 -10.86 -5.75
N LEU A 124 -22.44 -11.59 -6.00
CA LEU A 124 -21.58 -12.09 -4.94
C LEU A 124 -20.90 -10.94 -4.16
N PHE A 125 -20.51 -9.87 -4.84
CA PHE A 125 -19.92 -8.71 -4.17
C PHE A 125 -20.85 -8.15 -3.08
N HIS A 126 -22.11 -7.85 -3.41
CA HIS A 126 -23.07 -7.28 -2.45
C HIS A 126 -23.35 -8.23 -1.29
N ARG A 127 -23.46 -9.55 -1.57
CA ARG A 127 -23.63 -10.56 -0.52
C ARG A 127 -22.44 -10.65 0.45
N LEU A 128 -21.23 -10.41 -0.02
CA LEU A 128 -20.04 -10.35 0.83
C LEU A 128 -19.95 -9.02 1.57
N TYR A 129 -20.34 -7.93 0.91
CA TYR A 129 -20.32 -6.58 1.48
C TYR A 129 -21.30 -6.44 2.65
N ASP A 130 -22.56 -6.86 2.49
CA ASP A 130 -23.62 -6.68 3.50
C ASP A 130 -23.45 -7.55 4.74
N LYS A 131 -22.71 -8.65 4.67
CA LYS A 131 -22.55 -9.59 5.78
C LYS A 131 -21.77 -9.04 6.98
N ARG A 132 -21.41 -7.74 7.03
CA ARG A 132 -20.40 -7.19 7.95
C ARG A 132 -19.23 -8.17 8.10
N THR A 133 -18.81 -8.82 7.01
CA THR A 133 -17.58 -9.59 7.05
C THR A 133 -16.53 -8.59 7.49
N HIS A 134 -16.08 -8.73 8.73
CA HIS A 134 -14.96 -7.96 9.25
C HIS A 134 -13.92 -8.05 8.14
N PRO A 135 -13.50 -6.94 7.50
CA PRO A 135 -12.89 -6.98 6.17
C PRO A 135 -11.54 -7.71 6.14
N PHE A 136 -11.19 -8.38 7.22
CA PHE A 136 -9.87 -8.72 7.63
C PHE A 136 -9.83 -10.02 8.41
N VAL A 137 -10.88 -10.84 8.42
CA VAL A 137 -10.88 -12.06 9.24
C VAL A 137 -10.51 -13.29 8.41
N ASP A 138 -9.40 -13.96 8.75
CA ASP A 138 -9.04 -15.25 8.14
C ASP A 138 -9.87 -16.44 8.69
N ARG A 139 -9.63 -17.66 8.19
CA ARG A 139 -10.28 -18.88 8.68
C ARG A 139 -10.05 -19.15 10.18
N ASN A 140 -8.95 -18.63 10.73
CA ASN A 140 -8.55 -18.77 12.13
C ASN A 140 -9.07 -17.61 12.99
N LYS A 141 -9.96 -16.77 12.43
CA LYS A 141 -10.51 -15.57 13.05
C LYS A 141 -9.49 -14.44 13.29
N ASN A 142 -8.33 -14.46 12.63
CA ASN A 142 -7.35 -13.40 12.77
C ASN A 142 -7.74 -12.17 11.97
N GLU A 143 -7.62 -10.98 12.56
CA GLU A 143 -7.96 -9.69 11.98
C GLU A 143 -6.73 -8.99 11.35
N TYR A 144 -6.80 -8.64 10.07
CA TYR A 144 -5.82 -7.79 9.39
C TYR A 144 -6.10 -6.28 9.53
N GLY A 145 -5.05 -5.47 9.51
CA GLY A 145 -5.21 -4.02 9.51
C GLY A 145 -3.98 -3.31 8.95
N ILE A 146 -4.14 -2.04 8.54
CA ILE A 146 -3.02 -1.19 8.14
C ILE A 146 -2.61 -0.29 9.31
N LYS A 147 -1.33 -0.31 9.68
CA LYS A 147 -0.69 0.63 10.61
C LYS A 147 0.34 1.50 9.89
N ASP A 148 0.84 2.52 10.59
CA ASP A 148 1.91 3.42 10.12
C ASP A 148 1.60 4.12 8.78
N LYS A 149 0.32 4.48 8.59
CA LYS A 149 -0.28 4.99 7.35
C LYS A 149 0.38 6.23 6.74
N PHE A 150 1.19 6.97 7.50
CA PHE A 150 1.78 8.24 7.10
C PHE A 150 3.24 8.14 6.60
N LEU A 151 3.95 7.05 6.91
CA LEU A 151 5.37 6.92 6.57
C LEU A 151 5.61 5.64 5.77
N ILE A 152 5.49 4.49 6.43
CA ILE A 152 5.73 3.18 5.83
C ILE A 152 4.54 2.30 6.21
N PRO A 153 3.50 2.24 5.36
CA PRO A 153 2.35 1.40 5.61
C PRO A 153 2.77 -0.05 5.84
N LYS A 154 2.18 -0.65 6.86
CA LYS A 154 2.40 -2.04 7.25
C LYS A 154 1.06 -2.73 7.45
N ILE A 155 0.99 -3.98 7.04
CA ILE A 155 -0.17 -4.83 7.27
C ILE A 155 0.16 -5.77 8.42
N PHE A 156 -0.64 -5.66 9.47
CA PHE A 156 -0.56 -6.51 10.64
C PHE A 156 -1.71 -7.50 10.64
N ARG A 157 -1.49 -8.61 11.33
CA ARG A 157 -2.49 -9.60 11.69
C ARG A 157 -2.59 -9.66 13.20
N GLU A 158 -3.78 -9.49 13.73
CA GLU A 158 -4.14 -9.62 15.13
C GLU A 158 -4.84 -10.96 15.34
N SER A 159 -4.29 -11.78 16.24
CA SER A 159 -4.90 -13.05 16.61
C SER A 159 -6.06 -12.83 17.58
N PRO A 160 -7.04 -13.74 17.71
CA PRO A 160 -8.09 -13.64 18.71
C PRO A 160 -7.59 -13.52 20.17
N SER A 161 -6.34 -13.92 20.42
CA SER A 161 -5.64 -13.76 21.69
C SER A 161 -5.06 -12.36 21.92
N GLY A 162 -5.27 -11.40 21.00
CA GLY A 162 -4.68 -10.07 21.00
C GLY A 162 -3.21 -10.01 20.58
N LYS A 163 -2.66 -11.11 20.02
CA LYS A 163 -1.26 -11.14 19.56
C LYS A 163 -1.16 -10.55 18.16
N GLU A 164 -0.38 -9.49 18.02
CA GLU A 164 -0.11 -8.85 16.74
C GLU A 164 1.14 -9.42 16.06
N GLU A 165 1.04 -9.65 14.76
CA GLU A 165 2.12 -10.15 13.92
C GLU A 165 2.19 -9.35 12.62
N LEU A 166 3.41 -8.99 12.20
CA LEU A 166 3.65 -8.30 10.94
C LEU A 166 3.46 -9.28 9.77
N VAL A 167 2.65 -8.90 8.78
CA VAL A 167 2.37 -9.71 7.59
C VAL A 167 3.12 -9.17 6.38
N VAL A 168 3.02 -7.86 6.15
CA VAL A 168 3.70 -7.18 5.04
C VAL A 168 4.16 -5.81 5.49
N ILE A 169 5.35 -5.42 5.07
CA ILE A 169 5.88 -4.07 5.21
C ILE A 169 6.13 -3.47 3.84
N MET A 170 5.70 -2.22 3.63
CA MET A 170 6.07 -1.49 2.42
C MET A 170 7.59 -1.28 2.39
N PRO A 171 8.28 -1.50 1.25
CA PRO A 171 9.71 -1.24 1.15
C PRO A 171 10.04 0.22 1.45
N TRP A 172 10.98 0.45 2.36
CA TRP A 172 11.33 1.78 2.86
C TRP A 172 11.81 2.73 1.75
N TYR A 173 12.42 2.22 0.69
CA TYR A 173 12.94 3.05 -0.39
C TYR A 173 11.83 3.76 -1.17
N LEU A 174 10.58 3.24 -1.16
CA LEU A 174 9.45 3.91 -1.81
C LEU A 174 9.18 5.31 -1.23
N PHE A 175 9.57 5.54 0.03
CA PHE A 175 9.53 6.87 0.65
C PHE A 175 10.36 7.93 -0.09
N PHE A 176 11.44 7.54 -0.78
CA PHE A 176 12.27 8.50 -1.53
C PHE A 176 11.82 8.69 -2.97
N VAL A 177 10.90 7.84 -3.42
CA VAL A 177 10.49 7.71 -4.82
C VAL A 177 9.14 8.36 -5.08
N ASP A 178 8.25 8.32 -4.10
CA ASP A 178 6.94 8.97 -4.22
C ASP A 178 7.14 10.51 -4.33
N PRO A 179 6.66 11.13 -5.41
CA PRO A 179 6.78 12.57 -5.63
C PRO A 179 6.25 13.42 -4.47
N SER A 180 5.28 12.91 -3.71
CA SER A 180 4.70 13.63 -2.57
C SER A 180 5.75 13.94 -1.49
N TYR A 181 6.70 13.02 -1.24
CA TYR A 181 7.77 13.24 -0.28
C TYR A 181 8.83 14.20 -0.80
N THR A 182 9.08 14.26 -2.11
CA THR A 182 9.91 15.31 -2.73
C THR A 182 9.40 16.70 -2.35
N PHE A 183 8.08 16.94 -2.48
CA PHE A 183 7.49 18.22 -2.10
C PHE A 183 7.60 18.49 -0.59
N CYS A 184 7.40 17.47 0.26
CA CYS A 184 7.56 17.62 1.70
C CYS A 184 8.98 18.06 2.10
N PHE A 185 10.03 17.46 1.53
CA PHE A 185 11.41 17.85 1.83
C PHE A 185 11.72 19.28 1.40
N LEU A 186 11.22 19.71 0.24
CA LEU A 186 11.37 21.09 -0.23
C LEU A 186 10.69 22.09 0.72
N VAL A 187 9.45 21.81 1.14
CA VAL A 187 8.70 22.68 2.05
C VAL A 187 9.38 22.78 3.41
N VAL A 188 9.80 21.65 4.00
CA VAL A 188 10.51 21.64 5.28
C VAL A 188 11.84 22.40 5.18
N SER A 189 12.59 22.21 4.09
CA SER A 189 13.82 22.94 3.81
C SER A 189 13.58 24.46 3.76
N GLY A 190 12.57 24.91 3.00
CA GLY A 190 12.20 26.32 2.88
C GLY A 190 11.73 26.94 4.20
N LEU A 191 10.89 26.23 4.97
CA LEU A 191 10.45 26.69 6.30
C LEU A 191 11.62 26.83 7.27
N MET A 192 12.55 25.88 7.29
CA MET A 192 13.74 25.94 8.14
C MET A 192 14.66 27.10 7.75
N GLN A 193 14.82 27.36 6.46
CA GLN A 193 15.57 28.53 5.97
C GLN A 193 14.91 29.84 6.40
N TRP A 194 13.59 29.94 6.27
CA TRP A 194 12.82 31.11 6.70
C TRP A 194 12.94 31.36 8.20
N VAL A 195 12.80 30.33 9.04
CA VAL A 195 12.98 30.42 10.50
C VAL A 195 14.39 30.89 10.85
N ASN A 196 15.41 30.37 10.16
CA ASN A 196 16.80 30.77 10.39
C ASN A 196 17.04 32.24 10.01
N ASN A 197 16.46 32.72 8.91
CA ASN A 197 16.55 34.13 8.51
C ASN A 197 15.85 35.06 9.50
N LYS A 198 14.64 34.69 9.97
CA LYS A 198 13.92 35.43 11.01
C LYS A 198 14.68 35.52 12.33
N LYS A 199 15.42 34.48 12.71
CA LYS A 199 16.29 34.51 13.91
C LYS A 199 17.46 35.48 13.75
N LYS A 200 18.08 35.53 12.56
CA LYS A 200 19.16 36.49 12.29
C LYS A 200 18.68 37.94 12.33
N GLU A 201 17.51 38.24 11.76
CA GLU A 201 16.91 39.58 11.82
C GLU A 201 16.71 40.07 13.26
N LYS A 202 16.35 39.17 14.19
CA LYS A 202 16.15 39.49 15.61
C LYS A 202 17.44 39.60 16.45
N GLU A 203 18.57 39.08 15.96
CA GLU A 203 19.87 39.18 16.65
C GLU A 203 20.67 40.42 16.24
N VAL A 204 20.25 41.12 15.19
CA VAL A 204 20.89 42.33 14.64
C VAL A 204 20.22 43.62 15.17
N ILE A 205 19.11 43.48 15.89
CA ILE A 205 18.39 44.55 16.61
C ILE A 205 18.71 44.43 18.09
#